data_AF-A0A235J8A6-F1
#
_entry.id   AF-A0A235J8A6-F1
#
_cell.length_a   1.000
_cell.length_b   1.000
_cell.length_c   1.000
_cell.angle_alpha   90.00
_cell.angle_beta   90.00
_cell.angle_gamma   90.00
#
_symmetry.space_group_name_H-M   'P 1'
#
loop_
_entity.id
_entity.type
_entity.pdbx_description
1 polymer ?
#
loop_
_entity_poly.entity_id
_entity_poly.type
_entity_poly.pdbx_seq_one_letter_code
_entity_poly.pdbx_strand_id
1 'polypeptide(L)'
;MLSSQISGKAYHDATKHSYLSVQLDPNYVDASTQPSSFKVYPKFYRRVKLNLNNPVHAFISLTSAITLEKVYKDGPYKLRVNPSAGALYPTEVYVQVRSVEGMVDGIYHLEVENNCLTLIYELIDDGLESYIIPGKCINGFIFFISCVYYRSSWKYQNRSIRYCFLDSGHHLGAVAASAFLHNRDIQLIFDFDKLTLNSDLGFENKEFITACAVSGEIQDKKIRRLRLKVPFVSGTDYFESNQFIEDAYQATTLQKSRQQKLEYSQFDFNKDKFYQVVWDRRSIRRFRKESISQEDYLYIVQQLEKSIPTENYEEIEIYSVVHRVEGMTPGLYKGTYLVKTGNFSEKTGYLCINQAIAKDSAVTLFFVSDYLNYQTAMQVAGFLGQRLYLTSNYLGIQCSGIGAYYDDETKKLLETNKDVLYGMVIGI
;
A
#
# COMPACT_ATOMS: atom_id res chain seq x y z
N MET A 1 -34.83 2.60 -0.49
CA MET A 1 -34.04 3.68 0.12
C MET A 1 -32.99 4.08 -0.89
N LEU A 2 -32.98 5.35 -1.31
CA LEU A 2 -31.98 5.88 -2.25
C LEU A 2 -30.62 5.87 -1.53
N SER A 3 -29.75 4.90 -1.84
CA SER A 3 -28.36 4.94 -1.39
C SER A 3 -27.72 6.19 -1.97
N SER A 4 -27.38 7.17 -1.15
CA SER A 4 -26.50 8.26 -1.57
C SER A 4 -25.15 7.64 -1.91
N GLN A 5 -24.90 7.33 -3.18
CA GLN A 5 -23.63 6.75 -3.61
C GLN A 5 -22.54 7.82 -3.45
N ILE A 6 -21.78 7.72 -2.36
CA ILE A 6 -20.61 8.57 -2.09
C ILE A 6 -19.60 8.30 -3.21
N SER A 7 -19.28 9.27 -4.05
CA SER A 7 -18.18 9.11 -5.02
C SER A 7 -16.82 9.13 -4.31
N GLY A 8 -15.76 8.62 -4.97
CA GLY A 8 -14.40 8.73 -4.44
C GLY A 8 -14.00 10.18 -4.12
N LYS A 9 -14.45 11.13 -4.96
CA LYS A 9 -14.27 12.57 -4.73
C LYS A 9 -15.01 13.08 -3.49
N ALA A 10 -16.28 12.70 -3.32
CA ALA A 10 -17.07 13.08 -2.15
C ALA A 10 -16.46 12.53 -0.85
N TYR A 11 -15.97 11.28 -0.88
CA TYR A 11 -15.23 10.71 0.24
C TYR A 11 -13.93 11.48 0.52
N HIS A 12 -13.16 11.81 -0.53
CA HIS A 12 -11.94 12.60 -0.38
C HIS A 12 -12.26 13.94 0.31
N ASP A 13 -13.21 14.72 -0.20
CA ASP A 13 -13.56 16.02 0.38
C ASP A 13 -14.05 15.93 1.83
N ALA A 14 -14.89 14.94 2.14
CA ALA A 14 -15.43 14.73 3.49
C ALA A 14 -14.37 14.30 4.53
N THR A 15 -13.22 13.79 4.08
CA THR A 15 -12.18 13.27 4.97
C THR A 15 -10.94 14.14 5.05
N LYS A 16 -10.96 15.35 4.46
CA LYS A 16 -9.84 16.31 4.51
C LYS A 16 -9.52 16.77 5.93
N HIS A 17 -8.25 17.07 6.17
CA HIS A 17 -7.86 17.85 7.33
C HIS A 17 -7.77 19.33 6.99
N SER A 18 -8.30 20.15 7.89
CA SER A 18 -8.04 21.58 7.99
C SER A 18 -7.45 21.86 9.36
N TYR A 19 -6.88 23.06 9.55
CA TYR A 19 -6.45 23.49 10.88
C TYR A 19 -7.57 23.31 11.92
N LEU A 20 -8.79 23.73 11.57
CA LEU A 20 -9.93 23.64 12.47
C LEU A 20 -10.34 22.19 12.76
N SER A 21 -10.41 21.31 11.75
CA SER A 21 -10.85 19.93 11.98
C SER A 21 -9.90 19.14 12.88
N VAL A 22 -8.60 19.40 12.79
CA VAL A 22 -7.59 18.76 13.66
C VAL A 22 -7.65 19.30 15.09
N GLN A 23 -7.97 20.57 15.28
CA GLN A 23 -8.04 21.18 16.63
C GLN A 23 -9.34 20.81 17.36
N LEU A 24 -10.46 20.67 16.64
CA LEU A 24 -11.76 20.40 17.24
C LEU A 24 -11.97 18.92 17.62
N ASP A 25 -11.34 18.01 16.89
CA ASP A 25 -11.48 16.57 17.11
C ASP A 25 -10.10 15.93 17.37
N PRO A 26 -9.71 15.79 18.66
CA PRO A 26 -8.46 15.14 19.00
C PRO A 26 -8.45 13.64 18.65
N ASN A 27 -9.58 13.06 18.21
CA ASN A 27 -9.76 11.65 17.91
C ASN A 27 -9.26 10.78 19.07
N TYR A 28 -9.99 10.78 20.19
CA TYR A 28 -9.65 9.92 21.32
C TYR A 28 -9.64 8.45 20.88
N VAL A 29 -8.57 7.75 21.22
CA VAL A 29 -8.37 6.33 20.90
C VAL A 29 -8.20 5.57 22.21
N ASP A 30 -9.08 4.61 22.45
CA ASP A 30 -8.94 3.69 23.59
C ASP A 30 -7.96 2.57 23.23
N ALA A 31 -6.74 2.64 23.76
CA ALA A 31 -5.70 1.64 23.52
C ALA A 31 -6.12 0.21 23.94
N SER A 32 -7.03 0.07 24.91
CA SER A 32 -7.49 -1.23 25.40
C SER A 32 -8.37 -1.97 24.39
N THR A 33 -8.91 -1.27 23.40
CA THR A 33 -9.75 -1.81 22.35
C THR A 33 -9.00 -1.98 21.03
N GLN A 34 -7.67 -1.83 21.00
CA GLN A 34 -6.94 -1.98 19.74
C GLN A 34 -7.14 -3.38 19.14
N PRO A 35 -7.72 -3.51 17.93
CA PRO A 35 -7.99 -4.83 17.35
C PRO A 35 -6.68 -5.53 16.95
N SER A 36 -6.71 -6.86 16.96
CA SER A 36 -5.57 -7.65 16.49
C SER A 36 -5.19 -7.29 15.05
N SER A 37 -3.88 -7.13 14.82
CA SER A 37 -3.31 -6.93 13.48
C SER A 37 -3.03 -8.23 12.72
N PHE A 38 -3.42 -9.38 13.29
CA PHE A 38 -3.19 -10.70 12.73
C PHE A 38 -4.50 -11.48 12.60
N LYS A 39 -4.72 -12.03 11.41
CA LYS A 39 -5.77 -13.01 11.13
C LYS A 39 -5.19 -14.41 11.26
N VAL A 40 -5.87 -15.28 11.99
CA VAL A 40 -5.48 -16.69 12.18
C VAL A 40 -6.69 -17.57 11.92
N TYR A 41 -6.54 -18.54 11.02
CA TYR A 41 -7.60 -19.48 10.71
C TYR A 41 -7.72 -20.57 11.81
N PRO A 42 -8.85 -21.27 11.94
CA PRO A 42 -8.97 -22.40 12.86
C PRO A 42 -7.88 -23.47 12.70
N LYS A 43 -7.55 -24.18 13.79
CA LYS A 43 -6.44 -25.16 13.82
C LYS A 43 -6.62 -26.35 12.89
N PHE A 44 -7.85 -26.67 12.48
CA PHE A 44 -8.15 -27.79 11.58
C PHE A 44 -7.77 -27.51 10.11
N TYR A 45 -7.50 -26.26 9.74
CA TYR A 45 -6.99 -25.95 8.41
C TYR A 45 -5.54 -26.42 8.24
N ARG A 46 -5.24 -27.01 7.09
CA ARG A 46 -3.89 -27.45 6.72
C ARG A 46 -2.96 -26.25 6.61
N ARG A 47 -1.77 -26.37 7.21
CA ARG A 47 -0.74 -25.32 7.19
C ARG A 47 0.57 -25.81 6.59
N VAL A 48 1.25 -24.92 5.90
CA VAL A 48 2.61 -25.10 5.40
C VAL A 48 3.48 -24.03 6.06
N LYS A 49 4.43 -24.46 6.91
CA LYS A 49 5.41 -23.53 7.50
C LYS A 49 6.34 -23.02 6.41
N LEU A 50 6.54 -21.70 6.35
CA LEU A 50 7.46 -21.11 5.38
C LEU A 50 8.91 -21.36 5.81
N ASN A 51 9.67 -21.93 4.89
CA ASN A 51 11.10 -22.25 5.06
C ASN A 51 11.91 -21.36 4.12
N LEU A 52 12.70 -20.43 4.65
CA LEU A 52 13.45 -19.46 3.85
C LEU A 52 14.53 -20.10 2.94
N ASN A 53 14.90 -21.36 3.17
CA ASN A 53 15.79 -22.10 2.27
C ASN A 53 15.07 -22.61 1.00
N ASN A 54 13.74 -22.60 0.98
CA ASN A 54 12.96 -22.89 -0.21
C ASN A 54 12.69 -21.57 -0.96
N PRO A 55 13.12 -21.42 -2.23
CA PRO A 55 12.95 -20.18 -2.99
C PRO A 55 11.50 -19.70 -3.16
N VAL A 56 10.54 -20.62 -3.26
CA VAL A 56 9.10 -20.28 -3.33
C VAL A 56 8.63 -19.73 -1.99
N HIS A 57 9.02 -20.36 -0.89
CA HIS A 57 8.65 -19.90 0.45
C HIS A 57 9.33 -18.57 0.78
N ALA A 58 10.59 -18.37 0.39
CA ALA A 58 11.30 -17.10 0.56
C ALA A 58 10.61 -15.96 -0.21
N PHE A 59 10.18 -16.21 -1.45
CA PHE A 59 9.42 -15.26 -2.25
C PHE A 59 8.12 -14.83 -1.55
N ILE A 60 7.33 -15.80 -1.09
CA ILE A 60 6.06 -15.53 -0.41
C ILE A 60 6.29 -14.87 0.96
N SER A 61 7.27 -15.33 1.74
CA SER A 61 7.53 -14.78 3.08
C SER A 61 7.92 -13.31 3.01
N LEU A 62 8.80 -12.93 2.08
CA LEU A 62 9.32 -11.57 1.98
C LEU A 62 8.28 -10.54 1.53
N THR A 63 7.10 -10.94 1.03
CA THR A 63 6.03 -9.98 0.69
C THR A 63 5.46 -9.28 1.93
N SER A 64 5.53 -9.94 3.10
CA SER A 64 4.82 -9.49 4.31
C SER A 64 5.60 -9.73 5.61
N ALA A 65 6.84 -10.18 5.53
CA ALA A 65 7.65 -10.61 6.67
C ALA A 65 7.69 -9.59 7.82
N ILE A 66 7.61 -10.09 9.05
CA ILE A 66 7.96 -9.33 10.26
C ILE A 66 9.48 -9.23 10.29
N THR A 67 10.01 -8.01 10.31
CA THR A 67 11.45 -7.74 10.23
C THR A 67 12.01 -7.05 11.48
N LEU A 68 11.15 -6.59 12.38
CA LEU A 68 11.57 -6.11 13.70
C LEU A 68 10.43 -6.26 14.70
N GLU A 69 10.74 -6.81 15.86
CA GLU A 69 9.88 -6.71 17.04
C GLU A 69 10.43 -5.62 17.95
N LYS A 70 9.59 -4.65 18.28
CA LYS A 70 9.97 -3.54 19.17
C LYS A 70 9.00 -3.44 20.33
N VAL A 71 9.54 -3.54 21.54
CA VAL A 71 8.76 -3.44 22.77
C VAL A 71 8.57 -1.97 23.13
N TYR A 72 7.32 -1.53 23.23
CA TYR A 72 6.92 -0.25 23.80
C TYR A 72 6.18 -0.47 25.12
N LYS A 73 5.77 0.62 25.78
CA LYS A 73 5.01 0.54 27.05
C LYS A 73 3.72 -0.28 26.91
N ASP A 74 3.08 -0.20 25.74
CA ASP A 74 1.78 -0.83 25.47
C ASP A 74 1.91 -2.25 24.89
N GLY A 75 3.14 -2.79 24.76
CA GLY A 75 3.42 -4.14 24.29
C GLY A 75 4.39 -4.23 23.10
N PRO A 76 4.63 -5.45 22.57
CA PRO A 76 5.48 -5.67 21.41
C PRO A 76 4.77 -5.27 20.12
N TYR A 77 5.43 -4.45 19.30
CA TYR A 77 5.01 -4.11 17.94
C TYR A 77 5.86 -4.89 16.95
N LYS A 78 5.20 -5.76 16.18
CA LYS A 78 5.81 -6.56 15.11
C LYS A 78 5.74 -5.79 13.80
N LEU A 79 6.83 -5.10 13.48
CA LEU A 79 6.94 -4.29 12.27
C LEU A 79 7.25 -5.15 11.05
N ARG A 80 6.58 -4.86 9.93
CA ARG A 80 6.67 -5.61 8.67
C ARG A 80 7.55 -4.90 7.62
N VAL A 81 7.90 -5.64 6.58
CA VAL A 81 8.59 -5.14 5.37
C VAL A 81 7.90 -3.93 4.74
N ASN A 82 6.57 -3.89 4.74
CA ASN A 82 5.77 -2.73 4.34
C ASN A 82 5.46 -1.83 5.56
N PRO A 83 5.49 -0.49 5.39
CA PRO A 83 4.95 0.42 6.40
C PRO A 83 3.42 0.31 6.45
N SER A 84 2.85 0.84 7.52
CA SER A 84 1.41 0.99 7.70
C SER A 84 1.13 2.23 8.54
N ALA A 85 0.09 2.99 8.19
CA ALA A 85 -0.34 4.14 8.99
C ALA A 85 -0.60 3.70 10.44
N GLY A 86 0.14 4.29 11.38
CA GLY A 86 0.01 3.95 12.80
C GLY A 86 0.47 2.54 13.18
N ALA A 87 1.12 1.81 12.27
CA ALA A 87 1.47 0.39 12.42
C ALA A 87 0.25 -0.50 12.73
N LEU A 88 -0.90 -0.21 12.09
CA LEU A 88 -2.17 -0.89 12.33
C LEU A 88 -2.37 -2.13 11.43
N TYR A 89 -1.65 -2.19 10.31
CA TYR A 89 -1.65 -3.30 9.36
C TYR A 89 -3.06 -3.78 8.97
N PRO A 90 -3.87 -2.93 8.29
CA PRO A 90 -5.17 -3.35 7.77
C PRO A 90 -5.05 -4.44 6.71
N THR A 91 -3.88 -4.58 6.08
CA THR A 91 -3.69 -5.49 4.95
C THR A 91 -3.58 -6.95 5.35
N GLU A 92 -4.32 -7.81 4.64
CA GLU A 92 -4.18 -9.27 4.64
C GLU A 92 -3.76 -9.74 3.24
N VAL A 93 -3.08 -10.89 3.17
CA VAL A 93 -2.59 -11.47 1.92
C VAL A 93 -3.15 -12.86 1.72
N TYR A 94 -3.78 -13.05 0.57
CA TYR A 94 -4.19 -14.36 0.08
C TYR A 94 -3.39 -14.67 -1.17
N VAL A 95 -2.87 -15.88 -1.26
CA VAL A 95 -2.05 -16.32 -2.38
C VAL A 95 -2.73 -17.51 -3.03
N GLN A 96 -3.18 -17.34 -4.26
CA GLN A 96 -3.46 -18.50 -5.09
C GLN A 96 -2.13 -19.04 -5.64
N VAL A 97 -1.97 -20.36 -5.56
CA VAL A 97 -0.84 -21.09 -6.13
C VAL A 97 -1.39 -22.12 -7.11
N ARG A 98 -0.82 -22.19 -8.31
CA ARG A 98 -1.17 -23.19 -9.33
C ARG A 98 0.06 -23.67 -10.09
N SER A 99 0.20 -24.98 -10.28
CA SER A 99 1.31 -25.59 -11.03
C SER A 99 2.69 -25.19 -10.49
N VAL A 100 2.81 -25.04 -9.16
CA VAL A 100 4.07 -24.73 -8.48
C VAL A 100 4.56 -25.97 -7.75
N GLU A 101 5.76 -26.43 -8.09
CA GLU A 101 6.36 -27.61 -7.49
C GLU A 101 6.44 -27.51 -5.96
N GLY A 102 6.06 -28.59 -5.26
CA GLY A 102 6.07 -28.67 -3.80
C GLY A 102 4.90 -27.99 -3.10
N MET A 103 3.97 -27.39 -3.85
CA MET A 103 2.76 -26.76 -3.32
C MET A 103 1.50 -27.45 -3.85
N VAL A 104 0.44 -27.51 -3.04
CA VAL A 104 -0.88 -27.94 -3.51
C VAL A 104 -1.52 -26.77 -4.27
N ASP A 105 -2.14 -27.05 -5.41
CA ASP A 105 -2.92 -26.05 -6.13
C ASP A 105 -4.09 -25.58 -5.25
N GLY A 106 -4.05 -24.31 -4.85
CA GLY A 106 -4.87 -23.85 -3.73
C GLY A 106 -4.87 -22.34 -3.57
N ILE A 107 -5.86 -21.85 -2.83
CA ILE A 107 -5.85 -20.51 -2.25
C ILE A 107 -5.39 -20.64 -0.81
N TYR A 108 -4.39 -19.85 -0.46
CA TYR A 108 -3.80 -19.81 0.86
C TYR A 108 -4.00 -18.44 1.48
N HIS A 109 -4.19 -18.39 2.79
CA HIS A 109 -4.01 -17.18 3.59
C HIS A 109 -2.59 -17.16 4.17
N LEU A 110 -1.91 -16.02 4.08
CA LEU A 110 -0.58 -15.84 4.68
C LEU A 110 -0.73 -15.39 6.15
N GLU A 111 -0.55 -16.33 7.08
CA GLU A 111 -0.51 -16.03 8.51
C GLU A 111 0.85 -15.44 8.88
N VAL A 112 0.95 -14.12 8.77
CA VAL A 112 2.20 -13.36 9.01
C VAL A 112 2.80 -13.64 10.39
N GLU A 113 1.98 -13.69 11.44
CA GLU A 113 2.44 -13.96 12.81
C GLU A 113 3.07 -15.34 12.96
N ASN A 114 2.46 -16.35 12.32
CA ASN A 114 2.90 -17.73 12.41
C ASN A 114 3.91 -18.10 11.33
N ASN A 115 4.27 -17.18 10.42
CA ASN A 115 5.12 -17.43 9.25
C ASN A 115 4.74 -18.73 8.51
N CYS A 116 3.46 -18.88 8.19
CA CYS A 116 2.92 -20.05 7.48
C CYS A 116 1.83 -19.69 6.50
N LEU A 117 1.60 -20.57 5.53
CA LEU A 117 0.45 -20.54 4.64
C LEU A 117 -0.62 -21.48 5.14
N THR A 118 -1.84 -20.97 5.30
CA THR A 118 -3.01 -21.78 5.62
C THR A 118 -3.79 -22.03 4.34
N LEU A 119 -3.92 -23.29 3.93
CA LEU A 119 -4.71 -23.68 2.77
C LEU A 119 -6.19 -23.52 3.08
N ILE A 120 -6.84 -22.54 2.47
CA ILE A 120 -8.26 -22.22 2.73
C ILE A 120 -9.19 -22.79 1.65
N TYR A 121 -8.63 -23.18 0.50
CA TYR A 121 -9.40 -23.70 -0.62
C TYR A 121 -8.50 -24.50 -1.59
N GLU A 122 -8.87 -25.72 -1.97
CA GLU A 122 -8.16 -26.51 -2.98
C GLU A 122 -8.75 -26.30 -4.39
N LEU A 123 -7.88 -26.04 -5.37
CA LEU A 123 -8.30 -25.77 -6.75
C LEU A 123 -8.44 -27.08 -7.55
N ILE A 124 -9.36 -27.08 -8.50
CA ILE A 124 -9.44 -28.13 -9.53
C ILE A 124 -9.47 -27.44 -10.90
N ASP A 125 -10.66 -27.12 -11.41
CA ASP A 125 -10.89 -26.39 -12.67
C ASP A 125 -11.40 -24.96 -12.43
N ASP A 126 -11.42 -24.53 -11.18
CA ASP A 126 -11.81 -23.22 -10.68
C ASP A 126 -10.62 -22.44 -10.10
N GLY A 127 -10.82 -21.15 -9.86
CA GLY A 127 -9.82 -20.28 -9.27
C GLY A 127 -10.12 -18.78 -9.41
N LEU A 128 -9.28 -17.99 -8.75
CA LEU A 128 -9.35 -16.54 -8.66
C LEU A 128 -9.07 -15.84 -9.99
N GLU A 129 -8.42 -16.51 -10.95
CA GLU A 129 -8.20 -16.00 -12.31
C GLU A 129 -9.51 -15.58 -12.98
N SER A 130 -10.59 -16.32 -12.71
CA SER A 130 -11.91 -16.09 -13.30
C SER A 130 -12.57 -14.76 -12.89
N TYR A 131 -12.04 -14.11 -11.83
CA TYR A 131 -12.48 -12.80 -11.35
C TYR A 131 -11.68 -11.67 -11.97
N ILE A 132 -10.40 -11.89 -12.27
CA ILE A 132 -9.44 -10.85 -12.67
C ILE A 132 -9.14 -10.85 -14.18
N ILE A 133 -9.01 -12.02 -14.81
CA ILE A 133 -8.75 -12.19 -16.25
C ILE A 133 -9.60 -13.33 -16.83
N PRO A 134 -10.92 -13.12 -17.03
CA PRO A 134 -11.82 -14.16 -17.51
C PRO A 134 -11.35 -14.85 -18.80
N GLY A 135 -11.44 -16.19 -18.82
CA GLY A 135 -11.02 -17.00 -19.98
C GLY A 135 -9.53 -17.40 -19.98
N LYS A 136 -8.75 -16.92 -19.01
CA LYS A 136 -7.34 -17.27 -18.85
C LYS A 136 -7.08 -18.10 -17.59
N CYS A 137 -5.95 -18.81 -17.61
CA CYS A 137 -5.38 -19.54 -16.48
C CYS A 137 -4.02 -18.94 -16.14
N ILE A 138 -3.65 -18.90 -14.86
CA ILE A 138 -2.37 -18.40 -14.39
C ILE A 138 -1.64 -19.54 -13.69
N ASN A 139 -0.54 -20.02 -14.29
CA ASN A 139 0.38 -20.94 -13.61
C ASN A 139 1.43 -20.12 -12.86
N GLY A 140 1.52 -20.29 -11.55
CA GLY A 140 2.33 -19.47 -10.66
C GLY A 140 1.52 -18.97 -9.48
N PHE A 141 1.57 -17.65 -9.25
CA PHE A 141 1.03 -17.00 -8.07
C PHE A 141 0.05 -15.87 -8.40
N ILE A 142 -1.00 -15.75 -7.60
CA ILE A 142 -1.85 -14.56 -7.56
C ILE A 142 -1.94 -14.09 -6.12
N PHE A 143 -1.31 -12.96 -5.81
CA PHE A 143 -1.36 -12.32 -4.50
C PHE A 143 -2.53 -11.35 -4.48
N PHE A 144 -3.57 -11.65 -3.72
CA PHE A 144 -4.63 -10.70 -3.40
C PHE A 144 -4.31 -9.96 -2.12
N ILE A 145 -4.46 -8.65 -2.17
CA ILE A 145 -4.41 -7.79 -1.01
C ILE A 145 -5.85 -7.44 -0.65
N SER A 146 -6.22 -7.68 0.60
CA SER A 146 -7.46 -7.18 1.19
C SER A 146 -7.16 -6.25 2.35
N CYS A 147 -8.17 -5.53 2.81
CA CYS A 147 -8.11 -4.65 3.97
C CYS A 147 -9.21 -5.01 4.97
N VAL A 148 -8.81 -5.42 6.17
CA VAL A 148 -9.67 -5.48 7.36
C VAL A 148 -9.77 -4.07 7.93
N TYR A 149 -10.73 -3.29 7.41
CA TYR A 149 -10.71 -1.84 7.56
C TYR A 149 -10.81 -1.39 9.02
N TYR A 150 -11.41 -2.21 9.89
CA TYR A 150 -11.59 -1.87 11.30
C TYR A 150 -10.27 -1.60 12.02
N ARG A 151 -9.19 -2.29 11.63
CA ARG A 151 -7.85 -2.05 12.17
C ARG A 151 -7.41 -0.60 11.98
N SER A 152 -7.75 0.00 10.85
CA SER A 152 -7.46 1.42 10.57
C SER A 152 -8.51 2.36 11.12
N SER A 153 -9.81 2.01 11.02
CA SER A 153 -10.89 2.89 11.47
C SER A 153 -10.97 3.03 12.99
N TRP A 154 -10.47 2.03 13.74
CA TRP A 154 -10.28 2.13 15.19
C TRP A 154 -9.51 3.39 15.59
N LYS A 155 -8.48 3.77 14.82
CA LYS A 155 -7.67 4.97 15.08
C LYS A 155 -8.11 6.19 14.27
N TYR A 156 -8.48 5.97 13.01
CA TYR A 156 -8.61 7.03 12.02
C TYR A 156 -10.05 7.28 11.56
N GLN A 157 -11.02 6.60 12.18
CA GLN A 157 -12.44 6.72 11.92
C GLN A 157 -12.73 6.76 10.41
N ASN A 158 -13.51 7.73 9.95
CA ASN A 158 -13.91 7.89 8.56
C ASN A 158 -12.73 8.09 7.59
N ARG A 159 -11.60 8.66 8.02
CA ARG A 159 -10.42 8.89 7.16
C ARG A 159 -9.63 7.60 6.87
N SER A 160 -9.93 6.52 7.57
CA SER A 160 -9.18 5.26 7.50
C SER A 160 -9.10 4.60 6.12
N ILE A 161 -10.08 4.78 5.23
CA ILE A 161 -10.00 4.19 3.88
C ILE A 161 -8.81 4.73 3.10
N ARG A 162 -8.43 6.00 3.31
CA ARG A 162 -7.24 6.59 2.70
C ARG A 162 -6.01 5.75 3.05
N TYR A 163 -5.90 5.39 4.32
CA TYR A 163 -4.78 4.60 4.84
C TYR A 163 -4.87 3.14 4.41
N CYS A 164 -6.07 2.54 4.35
CA CYS A 164 -6.23 1.19 3.81
C CYS A 164 -5.74 1.10 2.35
N PHE A 165 -6.05 2.09 1.51
CA PHE A 165 -5.59 2.10 0.12
C PHE A 165 -4.09 2.40 -0.01
N LEU A 166 -3.55 3.36 0.76
CA LEU A 166 -2.11 3.63 0.79
C LEU A 166 -1.32 2.41 1.29
N ASP A 167 -1.76 1.78 2.38
CA ASP A 167 -1.13 0.58 2.94
C ASP A 167 -1.21 -0.60 1.97
N SER A 168 -2.33 -0.76 1.26
CA SER A 168 -2.46 -1.73 0.17
C SER A 168 -1.44 -1.46 -0.94
N GLY A 169 -1.28 -0.20 -1.36
CA GLY A 169 -0.25 0.21 -2.31
C GLY A 169 1.17 -0.11 -1.83
N HIS A 170 1.48 0.21 -0.57
CA HIS A 170 2.76 -0.15 0.03
C HIS A 170 3.01 -1.66 0.04
N HIS A 171 1.96 -2.45 0.30
CA HIS A 171 2.04 -3.90 0.28
C HIS A 171 2.29 -4.45 -1.14
N LEU A 172 1.62 -3.91 -2.16
CA LEU A 172 1.91 -4.26 -3.56
C LEU A 172 3.37 -3.92 -3.92
N GLY A 173 3.91 -2.81 -3.41
CA GLY A 173 5.32 -2.46 -3.56
C GLY A 173 6.26 -3.46 -2.87
N ALA A 174 5.87 -4.04 -1.73
CA ALA A 174 6.62 -5.11 -1.08
C ALA A 174 6.57 -6.44 -1.87
N VAL A 175 5.42 -6.77 -2.47
CA VAL A 175 5.31 -7.91 -3.42
C VAL A 175 6.25 -7.69 -4.61
N ALA A 176 6.29 -6.49 -5.19
CA ALA A 176 7.18 -6.14 -6.29
C ALA A 176 8.66 -6.26 -5.91
N ALA A 177 9.05 -5.77 -4.74
CA ALA A 177 10.42 -5.89 -4.24
C ALA A 177 10.82 -7.37 -4.03
N SER A 178 9.91 -8.17 -3.46
CA SER A 178 10.13 -9.61 -3.32
C SER A 178 10.28 -10.30 -4.69
N ALA A 179 9.46 -9.93 -5.66
CA ALA A 179 9.51 -10.49 -7.01
C ALA A 179 10.85 -10.19 -7.70
N PHE A 180 11.32 -8.94 -7.64
CA PHE A 180 12.64 -8.54 -8.15
C PHE A 180 13.77 -9.39 -7.54
N LEU A 181 13.78 -9.55 -6.21
CA LEU A 181 14.78 -10.34 -5.50
C LEU A 181 14.79 -11.81 -5.94
N HIS A 182 13.62 -12.36 -6.26
CA HIS A 182 13.44 -13.76 -6.66
C HIS A 182 13.40 -13.99 -8.19
N ASN A 183 13.82 -13.00 -9.00
CA ASN A 183 13.80 -13.09 -10.48
C ASN A 183 12.41 -13.38 -11.05
N ARG A 184 11.39 -12.73 -10.53
CA ARG A 184 10.01 -12.89 -10.98
C ARG A 184 9.48 -11.58 -11.52
N ASP A 185 8.77 -11.69 -12.63
CA ASP A 185 7.93 -10.60 -13.12
C ASP A 185 6.61 -10.58 -12.35
N ILE A 186 6.03 -9.38 -12.26
CA ILE A 186 4.71 -9.18 -11.68
C ILE A 186 3.87 -8.26 -12.56
N GLN A 187 2.57 -8.52 -12.62
CA GLN A 187 1.56 -7.59 -13.14
C GLN A 187 0.58 -7.24 -12.02
N LEU A 188 0.40 -5.95 -11.75
CA LEU A 188 -0.62 -5.47 -10.84
C LEU A 188 -1.95 -5.30 -11.59
N ILE A 189 -3.04 -5.69 -10.95
CA ILE A 189 -4.40 -5.53 -11.48
C ILE A 189 -5.25 -4.89 -10.39
N PHE A 190 -5.85 -3.76 -10.72
CA PHE A 190 -6.68 -2.96 -9.83
C PHE A 190 -8.16 -3.06 -10.19
N ASP A 191 -8.51 -3.13 -11.48
CA ASP A 191 -9.90 -3.19 -11.92
C ASP A 191 -10.32 -4.64 -12.19
N PHE A 192 -11.16 -5.19 -11.31
CA PHE A 192 -11.81 -6.48 -11.47
C PHE A 192 -13.05 -6.56 -10.56
N ASP A 193 -13.80 -7.66 -10.66
CA ASP A 193 -15.05 -7.88 -9.93
C ASP A 193 -14.82 -8.18 -8.44
N LYS A 194 -14.41 -7.16 -7.67
CA LYS A 194 -14.05 -7.30 -6.25
C LYS A 194 -15.27 -7.59 -5.36
N LEU A 195 -16.46 -7.09 -5.72
CA LEU A 195 -17.66 -7.28 -4.90
C LEU A 195 -18.11 -8.74 -4.90
N THR A 196 -18.15 -9.37 -6.08
CA THR A 196 -18.44 -10.81 -6.17
C THR A 196 -17.33 -11.62 -5.50
N LEU A 197 -16.07 -11.23 -5.69
CA LEU A 197 -14.96 -11.91 -5.04
C LEU A 197 -15.03 -11.84 -3.50
N ASN A 198 -15.35 -10.69 -2.92
CA ASN A 198 -15.54 -10.55 -1.47
C ASN A 198 -16.65 -11.49 -0.96
N SER A 199 -17.76 -11.59 -1.70
CA SER A 199 -18.87 -12.50 -1.37
C SER A 199 -18.44 -13.98 -1.41
N ASP A 200 -17.64 -14.36 -2.40
CA ASP A 200 -17.20 -15.74 -2.60
C ASP A 200 -16.05 -16.14 -1.67
N LEU A 201 -15.21 -15.18 -1.26
CA LEU A 201 -14.23 -15.37 -0.19
C LEU A 201 -14.84 -15.29 1.23
N GLY A 202 -16.13 -14.99 1.32
CA GLY A 202 -16.86 -14.96 2.59
C GLY A 202 -16.46 -13.80 3.49
N PHE A 203 -15.99 -12.67 2.96
CA PHE A 203 -15.44 -11.57 3.77
C PHE A 203 -16.49 -10.71 4.51
N GLU A 204 -17.78 -10.96 4.27
CA GLU A 204 -18.89 -10.17 4.81
C GLU A 204 -18.67 -8.66 4.54
N ASN A 205 -19.04 -7.81 5.48
CA ASN A 205 -18.74 -6.37 5.47
C ASN A 205 -17.49 -6.01 6.27
N LYS A 206 -16.61 -6.96 6.60
CA LYS A 206 -15.49 -6.75 7.55
C LYS A 206 -14.12 -6.63 6.90
N GLU A 207 -14.01 -7.15 5.68
CA GLU A 207 -12.76 -7.23 4.94
C GLU A 207 -13.04 -7.00 3.45
N PHE A 208 -12.18 -6.24 2.78
CA PHE A 208 -12.40 -5.83 1.40
C PHE A 208 -11.17 -6.08 0.52
N ILE A 209 -11.31 -6.83 -0.57
CA ILE A 209 -10.26 -6.93 -1.59
C ILE A 209 -10.00 -5.56 -2.21
N THR A 210 -8.73 -5.20 -2.37
CA THR A 210 -8.35 -3.88 -2.91
C THR A 210 -7.60 -3.99 -4.24
N ALA A 211 -6.78 -5.01 -4.44
CA ALA A 211 -6.02 -5.24 -5.66
C ALA A 211 -5.42 -6.65 -5.68
N CYS A 212 -4.82 -7.05 -6.80
CA CYS A 212 -3.95 -8.22 -6.84
C CYS A 212 -2.65 -7.97 -7.64
N ALA A 213 -1.68 -8.85 -7.40
CA ALA A 213 -0.46 -8.97 -8.18
C ALA A 213 -0.33 -10.41 -8.71
N VAL A 214 -0.18 -10.55 -10.01
CA VAL A 214 0.03 -11.82 -10.70
C VAL A 214 1.52 -12.01 -10.92
N SER A 215 2.04 -13.20 -10.63
CA SER A 215 3.41 -13.62 -10.97
C SER A 215 3.40 -15.04 -11.51
N GLY A 216 3.38 -15.17 -12.84
CA GLY A 216 3.23 -16.47 -13.48
C GLY A 216 2.92 -16.38 -14.96
N GLU A 217 2.78 -17.54 -15.60
CA GLU A 217 2.47 -17.66 -17.01
C GLU A 217 0.96 -17.63 -17.24
N ILE A 218 0.52 -16.72 -18.13
CA ILE A 218 -0.88 -16.60 -18.54
C ILE A 218 -1.13 -17.48 -19.76
N GLN A 219 -2.12 -18.37 -19.65
CA GLN A 219 -2.51 -19.29 -20.72
C GLN A 219 -3.97 -19.10 -21.13
N ASP A 220 -4.26 -19.34 -22.42
CA ASP A 220 -5.62 -19.39 -22.98
C ASP A 220 -6.35 -20.66 -22.54
N LYS A 221 -6.84 -20.64 -21.30
CA LYS A 221 -7.61 -21.73 -20.70
C LYS A 221 -8.65 -21.16 -19.77
N LYS A 222 -9.91 -21.47 -20.03
CA LYS A 222 -11.03 -21.02 -19.20
C LYS A 222 -11.02 -21.69 -17.82
N ILE A 223 -10.90 -20.88 -16.78
CA ILE A 223 -11.05 -21.28 -15.37
C ILE A 223 -12.44 -20.87 -14.86
N ARG A 224 -13.07 -21.74 -14.06
CA ARG A 224 -14.38 -21.48 -13.46
C ARG A 224 -14.26 -20.58 -12.24
N ARG A 225 -15.38 -19.93 -11.87
CA ARG A 225 -15.54 -19.27 -10.56
C ARG A 225 -15.46 -20.31 -9.45
N LEU A 226 -15.18 -19.87 -8.22
CA LEU A 226 -15.08 -20.76 -7.07
C LEU A 226 -16.35 -21.60 -6.95
N ARG A 227 -16.21 -22.93 -6.91
CA ARG A 227 -17.35 -23.87 -6.80
C ARG A 227 -18.07 -23.75 -5.45
N LEU A 228 -17.40 -23.26 -4.41
CA LEU A 228 -17.97 -23.05 -3.08
C LEU A 228 -17.48 -21.73 -2.51
N LYS A 229 -18.31 -21.11 -1.66
CA LYS A 229 -17.88 -19.96 -0.85
C LYS A 229 -16.85 -20.41 0.18
N VAL A 230 -15.80 -19.62 0.36
CA VAL A 230 -14.83 -19.83 1.44
C VAL A 230 -15.49 -19.49 2.78
N PRO A 231 -15.33 -20.31 3.83
CA PRO A 231 -15.84 -19.99 5.15
C PRO A 231 -15.28 -18.67 5.69
N PHE A 232 -16.15 -17.84 6.25
CA PHE A 232 -15.75 -16.59 6.90
C PHE A 232 -14.86 -16.87 8.11
N VAL A 233 -13.78 -16.11 8.20
CA VAL A 233 -12.93 -15.99 9.39
C VAL A 233 -12.69 -14.50 9.61
N SER A 234 -12.97 -14.02 10.82
CA SER A 234 -12.75 -12.61 11.17
C SER A 234 -11.27 -12.29 11.22
N GLY A 235 -10.88 -11.15 10.64
CA GLY A 235 -9.52 -10.61 10.75
C GLY A 235 -9.25 -9.88 12.07
N THR A 236 -10.29 -9.66 12.88
CA THR A 236 -10.23 -9.00 14.19
C THR A 236 -11.02 -9.78 15.22
N ASP A 237 -10.61 -9.62 16.48
CA ASP A 237 -11.21 -10.19 17.68
C ASP A 237 -12.63 -9.66 17.93
N TYR A 238 -12.91 -8.42 17.53
CA TYR A 238 -14.24 -7.85 17.43
C TYR A 238 -14.33 -6.87 16.26
N PHE A 239 -15.52 -6.37 15.93
CA PHE A 239 -15.71 -5.52 14.76
C PHE A 239 -16.73 -4.44 15.02
N GLU A 240 -16.40 -3.21 14.61
CA GLU A 240 -17.30 -2.07 14.60
C GLU A 240 -17.52 -1.64 13.15
N SER A 241 -18.77 -1.68 12.71
CA SER A 241 -19.16 -1.29 11.36
C SER A 241 -19.09 0.22 11.16
N ASN A 242 -18.70 0.65 9.97
CA ASN A 242 -18.75 2.05 9.59
C ASN A 242 -19.32 2.21 8.18
N GLN A 243 -20.60 2.56 8.09
CA GLN A 243 -21.31 2.65 6.81
C GLN A 243 -20.65 3.62 5.82
N PHE A 244 -20.08 4.72 6.31
CA PHE A 244 -19.40 5.70 5.45
C PHE A 244 -18.18 5.10 4.75
N ILE A 245 -17.43 4.24 5.43
CA ILE A 245 -16.30 3.48 4.84
C ILE A 245 -16.82 2.43 3.85
N GLU A 246 -17.85 1.68 4.23
CA GLU A 246 -18.41 0.61 3.40
C GLU A 246 -18.97 1.16 2.07
N ASP A 247 -19.70 2.27 2.13
CA ASP A 247 -20.24 2.96 0.96
C ASP A 247 -19.11 3.50 0.06
N ALA A 248 -18.06 4.08 0.65
CA ALA A 248 -16.91 4.58 -0.10
C ALA A 248 -16.13 3.45 -0.78
N TYR A 249 -15.95 2.30 -0.13
CA TYR A 249 -15.35 1.12 -0.76
C TYR A 249 -16.18 0.65 -1.95
N GLN A 250 -17.50 0.51 -1.78
CA GLN A 250 -18.38 0.06 -2.86
C GLN A 250 -18.32 0.99 -4.07
N ALA A 251 -18.45 2.30 -3.85
CA ALA A 251 -18.47 3.27 -4.94
C ALA A 251 -17.14 3.35 -5.69
N THR A 252 -16.01 3.29 -4.98
CA THR A 252 -14.67 3.33 -5.61
C THR A 252 -14.30 2.04 -6.32
N THR A 253 -14.86 0.90 -5.88
CA THR A 253 -14.66 -0.41 -6.53
C THR A 253 -15.36 -0.52 -7.88
N LEU A 254 -16.54 0.11 -8.03
CA LEU A 254 -17.35 0.04 -9.26
C LEU A 254 -16.81 0.90 -10.40
N GLN A 255 -16.00 1.90 -10.08
CA GLN A 255 -15.41 2.80 -11.07
C GLN A 255 -14.20 2.13 -11.74
N LYS A 256 -14.10 2.20 -13.06
CA LYS A 256 -12.93 1.70 -13.79
C LYS A 256 -11.87 2.79 -13.94
N SER A 257 -10.61 2.38 -13.90
CA SER A 257 -9.45 3.23 -14.13
C SER A 257 -9.23 3.44 -15.64
N ARG A 258 -8.41 4.43 -16.01
CA ARG A 258 -7.96 4.57 -17.40
C ARG A 258 -7.12 3.35 -17.80
N GLN A 259 -6.99 3.10 -19.10
CA GLN A 259 -6.20 1.98 -19.61
C GLN A 259 -4.89 2.49 -20.22
N GLN A 260 -3.82 1.73 -20.03
CA GLN A 260 -2.51 1.98 -20.63
C GLN A 260 -1.89 0.66 -21.12
N LYS A 261 -0.80 0.78 -21.90
CA LYS A 261 0.00 -0.38 -22.28
C LYS A 261 0.75 -0.91 -21.06
N LEU A 262 0.75 -2.23 -20.89
CA LEU A 262 1.58 -2.88 -19.87
C LEU A 262 3.07 -2.70 -20.20
N GLU A 263 3.81 -2.11 -19.26
CA GLU A 263 5.25 -1.88 -19.38
C GLU A 263 5.99 -2.34 -18.13
N TYR A 264 7.12 -3.01 -18.35
CA TYR A 264 7.99 -3.51 -17.30
C TYR A 264 9.25 -2.64 -17.22
N SER A 265 9.56 -2.16 -16.02
CA SER A 265 10.77 -1.39 -15.77
C SER A 265 11.89 -2.27 -15.26
N GLN A 266 13.10 -2.04 -15.76
CA GLN A 266 14.32 -2.66 -15.28
C GLN A 266 14.90 -1.86 -14.11
N PHE A 267 15.40 -2.57 -13.10
CA PHE A 267 16.09 -2.00 -11.95
C PHE A 267 17.50 -2.57 -11.85
N ASP A 268 18.46 -1.72 -11.54
CA ASP A 268 19.90 -2.00 -11.51
C ASP A 268 20.45 -2.15 -10.08
N PHE A 269 19.56 -2.38 -9.10
CA PHE A 269 19.97 -2.59 -7.72
C PHE A 269 20.80 -3.86 -7.57
N ASN A 270 21.92 -3.77 -6.84
CA ASN A 270 22.63 -4.96 -6.37
C ASN A 270 21.70 -5.74 -5.43
N LYS A 271 21.46 -7.02 -5.73
CA LYS A 271 20.43 -7.81 -5.04
C LYS A 271 20.70 -8.04 -3.57
N ASP A 272 21.95 -8.28 -3.17
CA ASP A 272 22.28 -8.51 -1.76
C ASP A 272 22.08 -7.23 -0.94
N LYS A 273 22.58 -6.10 -1.46
CA LYS A 273 22.34 -4.78 -0.87
C LYS A 273 20.84 -4.45 -0.82
N PHE A 274 20.10 -4.74 -1.89
CA PHE A 274 18.67 -4.46 -1.97
C PHE A 274 17.85 -5.35 -1.03
N TYR A 275 18.23 -6.62 -0.85
CA TYR A 275 17.63 -7.52 0.13
C TYR A 275 17.76 -6.93 1.53
N GLN A 276 18.96 -6.47 1.91
CA GLN A 276 19.17 -5.83 3.21
C GLN A 276 18.33 -4.56 3.36
N VAL A 277 18.23 -3.74 2.30
CA VAL A 277 17.36 -2.56 2.30
C VAL A 277 15.90 -2.93 2.54
N VAL A 278 15.37 -3.95 1.86
CA VAL A 278 13.98 -4.42 2.05
C VAL A 278 13.77 -4.93 3.48
N TRP A 279 14.74 -5.67 4.02
CA TRP A 279 14.68 -6.25 5.37
C TRP A 279 14.74 -5.16 6.46
N ASP A 280 15.66 -4.21 6.33
CA ASP A 280 15.97 -3.18 7.31
C ASP A 280 15.14 -1.90 7.16
N ARG A 281 14.34 -1.77 6.10
CA ARG A 281 13.52 -0.57 5.83
C ARG A 281 12.70 -0.16 7.06
N ARG A 282 12.85 1.07 7.53
CA ARG A 282 12.03 1.65 8.60
C ARG A 282 11.58 3.07 8.25
N SER A 283 10.47 3.47 8.84
CA SER A 283 10.01 4.86 8.81
C SER A 283 10.77 5.66 9.85
N ILE A 284 11.55 6.64 9.39
CA ILE A 284 12.35 7.49 10.26
C ILE A 284 11.46 8.40 11.11
N ARG A 285 11.91 8.70 12.33
CA ARG A 285 11.16 9.51 13.30
C ARG A 285 11.64 10.96 13.39
N ARG A 286 12.89 11.22 13.06
CA ARG A 286 13.56 12.53 13.09
C ARG A 286 14.73 12.52 12.13
N PHE A 287 14.96 13.66 11.48
CA PHE A 287 16.14 13.92 10.67
C PHE A 287 17.11 14.80 11.46
N ARG A 288 18.39 14.74 11.11
CA ARG A 288 19.47 15.58 11.64
C ARG A 288 19.60 16.92 10.89
N LYS A 289 18.77 17.14 9.87
CA LYS A 289 18.77 18.34 9.00
C LYS A 289 20.05 18.46 8.17
N GLU A 290 20.66 17.33 7.86
CA GLU A 290 21.78 17.25 6.92
C GLU A 290 21.25 17.33 5.48
N SER A 291 22.11 17.77 4.56
CA SER A 291 21.80 17.83 3.13
C SER A 291 21.95 16.45 2.48
N ILE A 292 21.23 16.23 1.38
CA ILE A 292 21.51 15.13 0.45
C ILE A 292 22.11 15.69 -0.84
N SER A 293 22.83 14.87 -1.60
CA SER A 293 23.39 15.29 -2.88
C SER A 293 22.28 15.46 -3.94
N GLN A 294 22.48 16.37 -4.90
CA GLN A 294 21.59 16.47 -6.07
C GLN A 294 21.60 15.19 -6.91
N GLU A 295 22.73 14.50 -7.01
CA GLU A 295 22.84 13.23 -7.75
C GLU A 295 21.92 12.17 -7.15
N ASP A 296 21.97 11.95 -5.83
CA ASP A 296 21.12 11.00 -5.13
C ASP A 296 19.63 11.35 -5.27
N TYR A 297 19.30 12.64 -5.13
CA TYR A 297 17.91 13.10 -5.26
C TYR A 297 17.38 12.90 -6.69
N LEU A 298 18.14 13.24 -7.71
CA LEU A 298 17.75 13.03 -9.10
C LEU A 298 17.64 11.54 -9.45
N TYR A 299 18.51 10.69 -8.91
CA TYR A 299 18.37 9.24 -9.03
C TYR A 299 17.06 8.76 -8.41
N ILE A 300 16.68 9.25 -7.22
CA ILE A 300 15.38 8.93 -6.59
C ILE A 300 14.23 9.33 -7.51
N VAL A 301 14.22 10.55 -8.04
CA VAL A 301 13.17 11.03 -8.97
C VAL A 301 13.09 10.12 -10.20
N GLN A 302 14.22 9.76 -10.81
CA GLN A 302 14.27 8.86 -11.96
C GLN A 302 13.67 7.48 -11.64
N GLN A 303 13.91 6.92 -10.45
CA GLN A 303 13.29 5.64 -10.06
C GLN A 303 11.78 5.78 -9.89
N LEU A 304 11.27 6.92 -9.43
CA LEU A 304 9.83 7.16 -9.30
C LEU A 304 9.13 7.26 -10.65
N GLU A 305 9.81 7.80 -11.68
CA GLU A 305 9.28 7.93 -13.04
C GLU A 305 9.19 6.60 -13.82
N LYS A 306 9.86 5.54 -13.34
CA LYS A 306 9.78 4.21 -13.95
C LYS A 306 8.34 3.66 -13.96
N SER A 307 7.93 3.01 -15.04
CA SER A 307 6.59 2.42 -15.18
C SER A 307 6.25 1.44 -14.04
N ILE A 308 4.96 1.39 -13.70
CA ILE A 308 4.39 0.36 -12.82
C ILE A 308 3.76 -0.70 -13.73
N PRO A 309 4.01 -2.00 -13.51
CA PRO A 309 3.52 -3.04 -14.42
C PRO A 309 2.01 -3.28 -14.22
N THR A 310 1.19 -2.40 -14.78
CA THR A 310 -0.29 -2.43 -14.71
C THR A 310 -0.89 -1.85 -15.98
N GLU A 311 -2.02 -2.39 -16.41
CA GLU A 311 -2.84 -1.79 -17.48
C GLU A 311 -3.82 -0.75 -16.93
N ASN A 312 -4.11 -0.77 -15.62
CA ASN A 312 -4.92 0.25 -14.96
C ASN A 312 -4.05 1.48 -14.66
N TYR A 313 -4.40 2.62 -15.23
CA TYR A 313 -3.65 3.87 -15.16
C TYR A 313 -4.41 4.95 -14.40
N GLU A 314 -3.71 5.60 -13.47
CA GLU A 314 -4.06 6.86 -12.86
C GLU A 314 -2.80 7.74 -12.82
N GLU A 315 -2.92 8.99 -13.25
CA GLU A 315 -1.78 9.91 -13.28
C GLU A 315 -1.47 10.41 -11.87
N ILE A 316 -0.26 10.16 -11.38
CA ILE A 316 0.26 10.72 -10.13
C ILE A 316 1.36 11.74 -10.46
N GLU A 317 1.08 13.01 -10.19
CA GLU A 317 2.10 14.05 -10.24
C GLU A 317 2.83 14.13 -8.90
N ILE A 318 4.14 14.33 -8.94
CA ILE A 318 4.98 14.47 -7.77
C ILE A 318 5.51 15.89 -7.69
N TYR A 319 5.10 16.59 -6.63
CA TYR A 319 5.66 17.88 -6.26
C TYR A 319 6.67 17.69 -5.14
N SER A 320 7.81 18.36 -5.25
CA SER A 320 8.88 18.29 -4.28
C SER A 320 9.16 19.66 -3.70
N VAL A 321 9.06 19.80 -2.39
CA VAL A 321 9.53 20.96 -1.66
C VAL A 321 10.95 20.67 -1.18
N VAL A 322 11.91 21.24 -1.89
CA VAL A 322 13.35 21.07 -1.64
C VAL A 322 13.79 22.06 -0.58
N HIS A 323 14.30 21.54 0.55
CA HIS A 323 14.80 22.35 1.66
C HIS A 323 16.33 22.41 1.71
N ARG A 324 17.00 21.26 1.50
CA ARG A 324 18.45 21.11 1.63
C ARG A 324 18.99 19.97 0.74
N VAL A 325 19.05 20.24 -0.55
CA VAL A 325 19.71 19.38 -1.54
C VAL A 325 20.89 20.16 -2.10
N GLU A 326 22.10 19.63 -1.97
CA GLU A 326 23.32 20.30 -2.43
C GLU A 326 23.28 20.49 -3.95
N GLY A 327 23.54 21.70 -4.45
CA GLY A 327 23.47 22.02 -5.87
C GLY A 327 22.08 22.45 -6.38
N MET A 328 21.03 22.32 -5.57
CA MET A 328 19.68 22.76 -5.95
C MET A 328 19.23 23.99 -5.15
N THR A 329 18.51 24.89 -5.82
CA THR A 329 17.88 26.06 -5.17
C THR A 329 16.71 25.59 -4.29
N PRO A 330 16.64 25.97 -3.00
CA PRO A 330 15.47 25.68 -2.17
C PRO A 330 14.18 26.26 -2.77
N GLY A 331 13.12 25.45 -2.80
CA GLY A 331 11.88 25.83 -3.47
C GLY A 331 10.93 24.68 -3.74
N LEU A 332 9.84 25.01 -4.43
CA LEU A 332 8.86 24.06 -4.94
C LEU A 332 9.23 23.62 -6.36
N TYR A 333 9.24 22.32 -6.58
CA TYR A 333 9.51 21.68 -7.87
C TYR A 333 8.34 20.80 -8.28
N LYS A 334 8.11 20.68 -9.60
CA LYS A 334 7.26 19.67 -10.22
C LYS A 334 8.14 18.80 -11.11
N GLY A 335 8.34 17.54 -10.74
CA GLY A 335 9.46 16.74 -11.29
C GLY A 335 10.80 17.43 -11.01
N THR A 336 11.56 17.72 -12.06
CA THR A 336 12.84 18.46 -11.99
C THR A 336 12.70 19.97 -12.27
N TYR A 337 11.50 20.45 -12.60
CA TYR A 337 11.24 21.85 -12.93
C TYR A 337 10.96 22.68 -11.68
N LEU A 338 11.74 23.75 -11.46
CA LEU A 338 11.55 24.71 -10.37
C LEU A 338 10.33 25.61 -10.65
N VAL A 339 9.29 25.45 -9.84
CA VAL A 339 8.06 26.25 -9.92
C VAL A 339 8.25 27.58 -9.19
N LYS A 340 8.83 27.53 -7.98
CA LYS A 340 8.96 28.71 -7.11
C LYS A 340 10.12 28.59 -6.15
N THR A 341 10.95 29.62 -6.07
CA THR A 341 12.05 29.70 -5.09
C THR A 341 11.52 30.10 -3.71
N GLY A 342 12.15 29.59 -2.66
CA GLY A 342 11.84 30.00 -1.29
C GLY A 342 12.16 28.93 -0.25
N ASN A 343 12.31 29.37 1.00
CA ASN A 343 12.40 28.45 2.13
C ASN A 343 10.99 28.13 2.65
N PHE A 344 10.54 26.91 2.40
CA PHE A 344 9.23 26.43 2.81
C PHE A 344 9.28 25.38 3.93
N SER A 345 10.41 25.25 4.64
CA SER A 345 10.58 24.24 5.71
C SER A 345 9.58 24.41 6.85
N GLU A 346 9.42 25.61 7.41
CA GLU A 346 8.42 25.88 8.44
C GLU A 346 6.99 25.67 7.91
N LYS A 347 6.71 26.12 6.68
CA LYS A 347 5.38 25.98 6.07
C LYS A 347 5.03 24.52 5.84
N THR A 348 5.96 23.70 5.35
CA THR A 348 5.73 22.26 5.15
C THR A 348 5.60 21.51 6.46
N GLY A 349 6.35 21.88 7.50
CA GLY A 349 6.15 21.41 8.87
C GLY A 349 4.73 21.67 9.36
N TYR A 350 4.27 22.92 9.24
CA TYR A 350 2.89 23.32 9.57
C TYR A 350 1.85 22.52 8.78
N LEU A 351 2.00 22.45 7.45
CA LEU A 351 1.06 21.78 6.55
C LEU A 351 0.93 20.29 6.87
N CYS A 352 2.02 19.64 7.27
CA CYS A 352 2.02 18.25 7.71
C CYS A 352 1.57 18.10 9.17
N ILE A 353 0.65 18.94 9.64
CA ILE A 353 0.11 18.94 11.01
C ILE A 353 1.22 19.09 12.05
N ASN A 354 2.05 20.13 11.86
CA ASN A 354 3.16 20.48 12.76
C ASN A 354 4.18 19.34 12.98
N GLN A 355 4.32 18.42 12.03
CA GLN A 355 5.29 17.33 12.12
C GLN A 355 6.71 17.83 11.77
N ALA A 356 7.59 17.80 12.77
CA ALA A 356 8.99 18.23 12.62
C ALA A 356 9.72 17.46 11.50
N ILE A 357 9.37 16.20 11.23
CA ILE A 357 9.98 15.42 10.14
C ILE A 357 9.80 16.06 8.75
N ALA A 358 8.73 16.82 8.52
CA ALA A 358 8.50 17.52 7.24
C ALA A 358 9.28 18.83 7.13
N LYS A 359 9.59 19.46 8.27
CA LYS A 359 10.43 20.66 8.36
C LYS A 359 11.92 20.30 8.26
N ASP A 360 12.28 19.18 8.88
CA ASP A 360 13.65 18.73 9.07
C ASP A 360 14.13 17.78 7.95
N SER A 361 13.26 17.41 7.01
CA SER A 361 13.59 16.65 5.80
C SER A 361 14.48 17.43 4.83
N ALA A 362 15.23 16.71 4.00
CA ALA A 362 15.90 17.31 2.84
C ALA A 362 14.90 17.72 1.75
N VAL A 363 13.92 16.85 1.51
CA VAL A 363 12.82 17.07 0.58
C VAL A 363 11.52 16.56 1.18
N THR A 364 10.44 17.33 1.03
CA THR A 364 9.07 16.89 1.30
C THR A 364 8.34 16.73 -0.02
N LEU A 365 7.89 15.52 -0.34
CA LEU A 365 7.21 15.16 -1.57
C LEU A 365 5.71 15.04 -1.33
N PHE A 366 4.91 15.54 -2.28
CA PHE A 366 3.46 15.39 -2.30
C PHE A 366 3.02 14.72 -3.59
N PHE A 367 2.26 13.64 -3.46
CA PHE A 367 1.65 12.93 -4.57
C PHE A 367 0.26 13.50 -4.79
N VAL A 368 0.00 14.01 -6.00
CA VAL A 368 -1.26 14.65 -6.34
C VAL A 368 -1.85 14.05 -7.61
N SER A 369 -3.16 14.01 -7.73
CA SER A 369 -3.83 13.38 -8.88
C SER A 369 -5.16 14.03 -9.20
N ASP A 370 -5.49 14.02 -10.50
CA ASP A 370 -6.84 14.21 -11.00
C ASP A 370 -7.38 12.85 -11.43
N TYR A 371 -7.66 12.04 -10.41
CA TYR A 371 -7.97 10.62 -10.57
C TYR A 371 -9.33 10.41 -11.22
N LEU A 372 -9.43 9.37 -12.05
CA LEU A 372 -10.71 8.79 -12.39
C LEU A 372 -11.11 7.85 -11.25
N ASN A 373 -10.33 6.81 -10.98
CA ASN A 373 -10.56 5.90 -9.85
C ASN A 373 -9.74 6.32 -8.61
N TYR A 374 -10.44 6.74 -7.56
CA TYR A 374 -9.82 7.13 -6.28
C TYR A 374 -9.07 6.00 -5.58
N GLN A 375 -9.63 4.78 -5.56
CA GLN A 375 -9.00 3.61 -4.94
C GLN A 375 -7.67 3.30 -5.64
N THR A 376 -7.68 3.18 -6.97
CA THR A 376 -6.48 2.93 -7.77
C THR A 376 -5.43 4.02 -7.56
N ALA A 377 -5.82 5.30 -7.63
CA ALA A 377 -4.88 6.41 -7.46
C ALA A 377 -4.20 6.41 -6.07
N MET A 378 -4.97 6.13 -5.00
CA MET A 378 -4.42 6.01 -3.65
C MET A 378 -3.48 4.80 -3.52
N GLN A 379 -3.78 3.68 -4.16
CA GLN A 379 -2.90 2.51 -4.15
C GLN A 379 -1.63 2.74 -4.97
N VAL A 380 -1.72 3.43 -6.12
CA VAL A 380 -0.55 3.83 -6.90
C VAL A 380 0.33 4.79 -6.08
N ALA A 381 -0.28 5.75 -5.37
CA ALA A 381 0.45 6.63 -4.45
C ALA A 381 1.18 5.85 -3.35
N GLY A 382 0.55 4.83 -2.74
CA GLY A 382 1.19 3.94 -1.77
C GLY A 382 2.33 3.10 -2.38
N PHE A 383 2.13 2.60 -3.60
CA PHE A 383 3.16 1.83 -4.33
C PHE A 383 4.40 2.68 -4.62
N LEU A 384 4.20 3.89 -5.14
CA LEU A 384 5.27 4.87 -5.34
C LEU A 384 5.93 5.26 -4.01
N GLY A 385 5.15 5.34 -2.93
CA GLY A 385 5.66 5.54 -1.58
C GLY A 385 6.62 4.43 -1.15
N GLN A 386 6.28 3.17 -1.41
CA GLN A 386 7.18 2.04 -1.12
C GLN A 386 8.43 2.09 -1.98
N ARG A 387 8.31 2.42 -3.26
CA ARG A 387 9.47 2.60 -4.13
C ARG A 387 10.38 3.72 -3.62
N LEU A 388 9.82 4.84 -3.18
CA LEU A 388 10.57 5.94 -2.57
C LEU A 388 11.32 5.48 -1.31
N TYR A 389 10.67 4.74 -0.41
CA TYR A 389 11.34 4.16 0.76
C TYR A 389 12.57 3.34 0.36
N LEU A 390 12.37 2.35 -0.52
CA LEU A 390 13.42 1.40 -0.87
C LEU A 390 14.56 2.06 -1.64
N THR A 391 14.26 2.92 -2.62
CA THR A 391 15.29 3.66 -3.36
C THR A 391 16.08 4.60 -2.44
N SER A 392 15.40 5.35 -1.57
CA SER A 392 16.10 6.27 -0.64
C SER A 392 16.99 5.49 0.30
N ASN A 393 16.48 4.41 0.91
CA ASN A 393 17.24 3.59 1.85
C ASN A 393 18.42 2.88 1.16
N TYR A 394 18.29 2.52 -0.13
CA TYR A 394 19.41 1.99 -0.92
C TYR A 394 20.56 2.99 -1.08
N LEU A 395 20.26 4.29 -1.09
CA LEU A 395 21.25 5.37 -1.09
C LEU A 395 21.70 5.78 0.33
N GLY A 396 21.23 5.11 1.38
CA GLY A 396 21.48 5.51 2.76
C GLY A 396 20.66 6.72 3.23
N ILE A 397 19.70 7.17 2.43
CA ILE A 397 18.78 8.27 2.74
C ILE A 397 17.56 7.71 3.49
N GLN A 398 17.21 8.35 4.60
CA GLN A 398 16.08 7.94 5.43
C GLN A 398 14.77 8.48 4.86
N CYS A 399 13.66 7.79 5.11
CA CYS A 399 12.36 8.12 4.54
C CYS A 399 11.23 7.91 5.55
N SER A 400 10.17 8.71 5.46
CA SER A 400 8.90 8.46 6.15
C SER A 400 7.71 8.93 5.33
N GLY A 401 6.57 8.26 5.51
CA GLY A 401 5.29 8.67 4.98
C GLY A 401 4.53 9.57 5.95
N ILE A 402 3.71 10.44 5.39
CA ILE A 402 2.87 11.42 6.08
C ILE A 402 1.45 11.30 5.52
N GLY A 403 0.59 10.62 6.28
CA GLY A 403 -0.81 10.42 5.90
C GLY A 403 -1.73 11.60 6.19
N ALA A 404 -1.26 12.59 6.95
CA ALA A 404 -2.08 13.67 7.46
C ALA A 404 -1.41 15.03 7.21
N TYR A 405 -2.14 15.90 6.52
CA TYR A 405 -1.71 17.22 6.09
C TYR A 405 -2.96 18.09 5.87
N TYR A 406 -2.83 19.41 5.93
CA TYR A 406 -3.94 20.31 5.63
C TYR A 406 -4.19 20.33 4.13
N ASP A 407 -5.15 19.51 3.66
CA ASP A 407 -5.34 19.16 2.25
C ASP A 407 -5.44 20.41 1.35
N ASP A 408 -6.36 21.33 1.64
CA ASP A 408 -6.60 22.51 0.77
C ASP A 408 -5.51 23.58 0.89
N GLU A 409 -4.87 23.73 2.06
CA GLU A 409 -3.71 24.63 2.18
C GLU A 409 -2.47 24.07 1.47
N THR A 410 -2.31 22.75 1.47
CA THR A 410 -1.23 22.08 0.74
C THR A 410 -1.43 22.29 -0.74
N LYS A 411 -2.64 22.10 -1.28
CA LYS A 411 -2.95 22.42 -2.68
C LYS A 411 -2.60 23.86 -3.06
N LYS A 412 -2.88 24.83 -2.19
CA LYS A 412 -2.49 26.24 -2.40
C LYS A 412 -0.97 26.43 -2.45
N LEU A 413 -0.21 25.76 -1.59
CA LEU A 413 1.26 25.81 -1.66
C LEU A 413 1.77 25.22 -2.98
N LEU A 414 1.18 24.10 -3.43
CA LEU A 414 1.58 23.39 -4.64
C LEU A 414 1.11 24.04 -5.94
N GLU A 415 0.33 25.13 -5.85
CA GLU A 415 -0.24 25.85 -7.00
C GLU A 415 -0.99 24.91 -7.97
N THR A 416 -1.76 23.98 -7.41
CA THR A 416 -2.53 22.98 -8.17
C THR A 416 -3.99 22.88 -7.71
N ASN A 417 -4.86 22.51 -8.65
CA ASN A 417 -6.27 22.18 -8.36
C ASN A 417 -6.49 20.68 -8.12
N LYS A 418 -5.46 19.84 -8.36
CA LYS A 418 -5.49 18.39 -8.16
C LYS A 418 -5.50 18.04 -6.67
N ASP A 419 -6.11 16.92 -6.29
CA ASP A 419 -6.21 16.50 -4.90
C ASP A 419 -4.89 15.87 -4.40
N VAL A 420 -4.49 16.17 -3.17
CA VAL A 420 -3.28 15.64 -2.54
C VAL A 420 -3.59 14.28 -1.91
N LEU A 421 -2.95 13.24 -2.41
CA LEU A 421 -3.20 11.86 -2.02
C LEU A 421 -2.27 11.36 -0.92
N TYR A 422 -1.01 11.81 -0.93
CA TYR A 422 -0.01 11.36 0.03
C TYR A 422 1.13 12.36 0.21
N GLY A 423 1.66 12.47 1.43
CA GLY A 423 2.89 13.17 1.74
C GLY A 423 4.01 12.18 2.08
N MET A 424 5.23 12.47 1.65
CA MET A 424 6.43 11.68 1.92
C MET A 424 7.59 12.61 2.24
N VAL A 425 8.54 12.15 3.03
CA VAL A 425 9.74 12.91 3.39
C VAL A 425 10.98 12.06 3.22
N ILE A 426 12.06 12.66 2.74
CA ILE A 426 13.39 12.06 2.67
C ILE A 426 14.44 12.99 3.27
N GLY A 427 15.49 12.43 3.86
CA GLY A 427 16.55 13.20 4.50
C GLY A 427 17.50 12.32 5.31
N ILE A 428 18.36 12.95 6.10
CA ILE A 428 19.40 12.32 6.91
C ILE A 428 19.29 12.75 8.37
#